data_AF-A0AAT9GD97-F1
#
_entry.id   AF-A0AAT9GD97-F1
#
_cell.length_a   1.000
_cell.length_b   1.000
_cell.length_c   1.000
_cell.angle_alpha   90.00
_cell.angle_beta   90.00
_cell.angle_gamma   90.00
#
_symmetry.space_group_name_H-M   'P 1'
#
loop_
_entity.id
_entity.type
_entity.pdbx_description
1 polymer ?
#
loop_
_entity_poly.entity_id
_entity_poly.type
_entity_poly.pdbx_seq_one_letter_code
_entity_poly.pdbx_strand_id
1 'polypeptide(L)' 'MKEKVTEIFCIVDDFCNTVDENFAEKLLPSGKKPTRTPEITHSEIFTIILLYQVRQF' A
#
# COMPACT_ATOMS: atom_id res chain seq x y z
N MET A 1 -7.93 -17.64 10.09
CA MET A 1 -8.30 -16.25 9.69
C MET A 1 -7.13 -15.28 9.78
N LYS A 2 -6.36 -15.24 10.89
CA LYS A 2 -5.14 -14.41 10.99
C LYS A 2 -4.09 -14.70 9.90
N GLU A 3 -3.87 -15.97 9.59
CA GLU A 3 -2.90 -16.38 8.56
C GLU A 3 -3.26 -15.84 7.17
N LYS A 4 -4.56 -15.82 6.82
CA LYS A 4 -5.03 -15.25 5.54
C LYS A 4 -4.79 -13.74 5.42
N VAL A 5 -4.90 -12.99 6.53
CA VAL A 5 -4.64 -11.54 6.50
C VAL A 5 -3.16 -11.26 6.31
N THR A 6 -2.29 -12.05 6.95
CA THR A 6 -0.84 -11.89 6.83
C THR A 6 -0.39 -12.21 5.40
N GLU A 7 -0.91 -13.28 4.80
CA GLU A 7 -0.63 -13.64 3.42
C GLU A 7 -1.08 -12.55 2.42
N ILE A 8 -2.30 -12.04 2.57
CA ILE A 8 -2.80 -10.92 1.75
C ILE A 8 -1.90 -9.69 1.92
N PHE A 9 -1.54 -9.35 3.16
CA PHE A 9 -0.67 -8.22 3.45
C PHE A 9 0.69 -8.38 2.77
N CYS A 10 1.35 -9.55 2.90
CA CYS A 10 2.64 -9.80 2.27
C CYS A 10 2.59 -9.64 0.74
N ILE A 11 1.56 -10.19 0.08
CA ILE A 11 1.39 -10.05 -1.37
C ILE A 11 1.22 -8.57 -1.77
N VAL A 12 0.42 -7.84 -1.01
CA VAL A 12 0.18 -6.41 -1.25
C VAL A 12 1.45 -5.59 -0.99
N ASP A 13 2.21 -5.93 0.05
CA ASP A 13 3.44 -5.23 0.40
C ASP A 13 4.52 -5.40 -0.68
N ASP A 14 4.72 -6.62 -1.18
CA ASP A 14 5.63 -6.89 -2.31
C ASP A 14 5.23 -6.09 -3.55
N PHE A 15 3.92 -5.97 -3.83
CA PHE A 15 3.41 -5.14 -4.91
C PHE A 15 3.70 -3.65 -4.68
N CYS A 16 3.39 -3.12 -3.49
CA CYS A 16 3.64 -1.71 -3.16
C CYS A 16 5.13 -1.36 -3.24
N ASN A 17 6.02 -2.22 -2.74
CA ASN A 17 7.48 -2.04 -2.85
C ASN A 17 7.92 -1.97 -4.32
N THR A 18 7.44 -2.89 -5.15
CA THR A 18 7.73 -2.90 -6.60
C THR A 18 7.23 -1.64 -7.30
N VAL A 19 6.05 -1.15 -6.93
CA VAL A 19 5.48 0.10 -7.47
C VAL A 19 6.32 1.29 -7.03
N ASP A 20 6.60 1.43 -5.75
CA ASP A 20 7.35 2.57 -5.21
C ASP A 20 8.75 2.66 -5.84
N GLU A 21 9.46 1.54 -6.00
CA GLU A 21 10.73 1.48 -6.75
C GLU A 21 10.58 1.96 -8.20
N ASN A 22 9.53 1.51 -8.89
CA ASN A 22 9.27 1.88 -10.28
C ASN A 22 8.92 3.36 -10.46
N PHE A 23 8.28 3.98 -9.46
CA PHE A 23 7.81 5.36 -9.53
C PHE A 23 8.79 6.37 -8.90
N ALA A 24 9.70 5.94 -8.02
CA ALA A 24 10.69 6.80 -7.39
C ALA A 24 11.50 7.64 -8.41
N GLU A 25 11.80 7.07 -9.57
CA GLU A 25 12.58 7.73 -10.63
C GLU A 25 11.73 8.33 -11.76
N LYS A 26 10.42 8.04 -11.81
CA LYS A 26 9.52 8.42 -12.90
C LYS A 26 8.59 9.59 -12.56
N LEU A 27 8.47 9.94 -11.28
CA LEU A 27 7.64 11.04 -10.84
C LEU A 27 8.32 12.39 -11.13
N LEU A 28 7.54 13.32 -11.67
CA LEU A 28 7.99 14.71 -11.81
C LEU A 28 8.32 15.27 -10.42
N PRO A 29 9.41 16.04 -10.28
CA PRO A 29 9.79 16.62 -9.00
C PRO A 29 8.66 17.51 -8.47
N SER A 30 8.01 17.07 -7.39
CA SER A 30 7.04 17.89 -6.68
C SER A 30 7.77 18.89 -5.81
N GLY A 31 7.61 20.19 -6.09
CA GLY A 31 8.09 21.25 -5.21
C GLY A 31 7.34 21.33 -3.87
N LYS A 32 6.27 20.54 -3.69
CA LYS A 32 5.45 20.51 -2.48
C LYS A 32 5.71 19.22 -1.71
N LYS A 33 6.39 19.36 -0.57
CA LYS A 33 6.50 18.30 0.43
C LYS A 33 5.30 18.34 1.36
N PRO A 34 4.70 17.21 1.72
CA PRO A 34 3.64 17.16 2.73
C PRO A 34 4.14 17.77 4.04
N THR A 35 3.29 18.56 4.71
CA THR A 35 3.59 19.10 6.05
C THR A 35 3.65 18.01 7.12
N ARG A 36 3.02 16.86 6.86
CA ARG A 36 2.99 15.69 7.76
C ARG A 36 3.25 14.42 6.95
N THR A 37 4.03 13.51 7.53
CA THR A 37 4.20 12.15 7.01
C THR A 37 2.98 11.32 7.38
N PRO A 38 2.36 10.59 6.44
CA PRO A 38 1.33 9.62 6.76
C PRO A 38 1.90 8.54 7.70
N GLU A 39 1.13 8.14 8.71
CA GLU A 39 1.51 7.04 9.62
C GLU A 39 1.06 5.66 9.11
N ILE A 40 0.15 5.64 8.14
CA ILE A 40 -0.32 4.43 7.47
C ILE A 40 0.37 4.30 6.12
N THR A 41 0.86 3.10 5.84
CA THR A 41 1.50 2.72 4.59
C THR A 41 0.48 2.41 3.49
N HIS A 42 0.89 2.48 2.22
CA HIS A 42 0.03 2.07 1.10
C HIS A 42 -0.39 0.60 1.23
N SER A 43 0.53 -0.29 1.65
CA SER A 43 0.26 -1.71 1.85
C SER A 43 -0.87 -1.97 2.86
N GLU A 44 -0.88 -1.22 3.96
CA GLU A 44 -1.95 -1.29 4.97
C GLU A 44 -3.29 -0.80 4.41
N ILE A 45 -3.30 0.33 3.68
CA ILE A 45 -4.52 0.86 3.05
C ILE A 45 -5.11 -0.18 2.10
N PHE A 46 -4.30 -0.71 1.18
CA PHE A 46 -4.75 -1.70 0.20
C PHE A 46 -5.26 -2.96 0.88
N THR A 47 -4.55 -3.45 1.89
CA THR A 47 -4.98 -4.64 2.65
C THR A 47 -6.35 -4.42 3.30
N ILE A 48 -6.58 -3.26 3.92
CA ILE A 48 -7.89 -2.92 4.52
C ILE A 48 -9.00 -2.90 3.45
N ILE A 49 -8.74 -2.26 2.30
CA ILE A 49 -9.72 -2.15 1.21
C ILE A 49 -10.05 -3.53 0.62
N LEU A 50 -9.04 -4.35 0.36
CA LEU A 50 -9.23 -5.69 -0.20
C LEU A 50 -10.01 -6.59 0.77
N LEU A 51 -9.67 -6.56 2.06
CA LEU A 51 -10.41 -7.31 3.07
C LEU A 51 -11.86 -6.86 3.20
N TYR A 52 -12.13 -5.56 3.02
CA TYR A 52 -13.49 -5.04 2.98
C TYR A 52 -14.27 -5.58 1.77
N GLN A 53 -13.68 -5.50 0.57
CA GLN A 53 -14.31 -5.97 -0.67
C GLN A 53 -14.56 -7.49 -0.68
N VAL A 54 -13.58 -8.28 -0.24
CA VAL A 54 -13.68 -9.76 -0.17
C VAL A 54 -14.72 -10.21 0.85
N ARG A 55 -15.06 -9.39 1.85
CA ARG A 55 -16.11 -9.69 2.84
C ARG A 55 -17.51 -9.23 2.41
N GLN A 56 -17.64 -8.38 1.40
CA GLN A 56 -18.93 -7.94 0.87
C GLN A 56 -19.51 -8.89 -0.21
N PHE A 57 -18.79 -9.94 -0.59
CA PHE A 57 -19.27 -11.03 -1.45
C PHE A 57 -19.28 -12.37 -0.71
#